data_AF-A0A848W0Y3-F1
#
_entry.id   AF-A0A848W0Y3-F1
#
_cell.length_a   1.000
_cell.length_b   1.000
_cell.length_c   1.000
_cell.angle_alpha   90.00
_cell.angle_beta   90.00
_cell.angle_gamma   90.00
#
_symmetry.space_group_name_H-M   'P 1'
#
loop_
_entity.id
_entity.type
_entity.pdbx_description
1 polymer ?
#
loop_
_entity_poly.entity_id
_entity_poly.type
_entity_poly.pdbx_seq_one_letter_code
_entity_poly.pdbx_strand_id
1 'polypeptide(L)'
;AEQLAEKYNVAVSTRPPSVPYKETIRKQIEQHARHKKQSGGHGQFGDVHIEIGPRPRGAGFEFSSRVVGGSVPRQYIPSVETGVTRYLDRGPLGFPVVDVAVCLFDGQHHAVDSSDMAFQTAAQAAMREGMPKCNPVLLEPICKVEIDSPSAHTSKVNQIVSGRRGQLLGFDAKTGWPGWDTVHAHLPQSEMADLIIELRSLTQGTGTFRYAFDHLQELGGREAEAVINQRQEAQAAA
;
A
#
# COMPACT_ATOMS: atom_id res chain seq x y z
N ALA A 1 -2.06 21.61 19.43
CA ALA A 1 -3.30 21.20 20.15
C ALA A 1 -3.59 22.17 21.29
N GLU A 2 -2.63 22.41 22.20
CA GLU A 2 -2.79 23.37 23.32
C GLU A 2 -3.23 24.77 22.89
N GLN A 3 -2.57 25.40 21.91
CA GLN A 3 -3.00 26.73 21.45
C GLN A 3 -4.44 26.77 20.91
N LEU A 4 -4.93 25.67 20.32
CA LEU A 4 -6.32 25.58 19.81
C LEU A 4 -7.33 25.44 20.95
N ALA A 5 -6.97 24.66 21.97
CA ALA A 5 -7.79 24.49 23.17
C ALA A 5 -7.84 25.81 23.98
N GLU A 6 -6.70 26.46 24.21
CA GLU A 6 -6.61 27.65 25.05
C GLU A 6 -7.22 28.90 24.41
N LYS A 7 -6.93 29.15 23.12
CA LYS A 7 -7.37 30.40 22.46
C LYS A 7 -8.74 30.30 21.83
N TYR A 8 -9.15 29.10 21.40
CA TYR A 8 -10.35 28.90 20.59
C TYR A 8 -11.35 27.93 21.23
N ASN A 9 -11.05 27.40 22.42
CA ASN A 9 -11.90 26.44 23.14
C ASN A 9 -12.27 25.21 22.28
N VAL A 10 -11.35 24.82 21.38
CA VAL A 10 -11.52 23.66 20.49
C VAL A 10 -10.86 22.45 21.12
N ALA A 11 -11.66 21.43 21.46
CA ALA A 11 -11.15 20.14 21.89
C ALA A 11 -10.51 19.40 20.70
N VAL A 12 -9.22 19.08 20.80
CA VAL A 12 -8.46 18.40 19.75
C VAL A 12 -7.93 17.08 20.29
N SER A 13 -8.32 15.98 19.65
CA SER A 13 -7.66 14.69 19.82
C SER A 13 -6.52 14.55 18.81
N THR A 14 -5.37 14.05 19.27
CA THR A 14 -4.22 13.77 18.41
C THR A 14 -3.92 12.28 18.41
N ARG A 15 -3.41 11.79 17.29
CA ARG A 15 -2.89 10.44 17.15
C ARG A 15 -1.64 10.45 16.26
N PRO A 16 -0.72 9.49 16.42
CA PRO A 16 0.41 9.36 15.51
C PRO A 16 -0.08 9.25 14.04
N PRO A 17 0.62 9.87 13.08
CA PRO A 17 0.33 9.67 11.66
C PRO A 17 0.43 8.19 11.28
N SER A 18 -0.53 7.69 10.49
CA SER A 18 -0.48 6.32 9.99
C SER A 18 0.54 6.17 8.88
N VAL A 19 1.35 5.12 8.93
CA VAL A 19 2.26 4.75 7.85
C VAL A 19 1.44 4.17 6.67
N PRO A 20 1.65 4.62 5.43
CA PRO A 20 0.87 4.19 4.28
C PRO A 20 1.35 2.84 3.72
N TYR A 21 1.31 1.79 4.55
CA TYR A 21 1.58 0.42 4.11
C TYR A 21 0.66 0.02 2.95
N LYS A 22 1.19 -0.84 2.08
CA LYS A 22 0.49 -1.42 0.93
C LYS A 22 0.61 -2.94 0.99
N GLU A 23 -0.09 -3.63 0.12
CA GLU A 23 0.10 -5.06 -0.07
C GLU A 23 0.22 -5.41 -1.56
N THR A 24 0.85 -6.54 -1.84
CA THR A 24 1.01 -7.08 -3.19
C THR A 24 1.00 -8.61 -3.10
N ILE A 25 1.16 -9.28 -4.23
CA ILE A 25 1.24 -10.73 -4.33
C ILE A 25 2.58 -11.18 -4.90
N ARG A 26 2.95 -12.44 -4.66
CA ARG A 26 4.14 -13.08 -5.23
C ARG A 26 3.82 -14.16 -6.27
N LYS A 27 2.62 -14.72 -6.23
CA LYS A 27 2.21 -15.86 -7.04
C LYS A 27 1.08 -15.46 -7.98
N GLN A 28 1.18 -15.91 -9.23
CA GLN A 28 0.09 -15.84 -10.18
C GLN A 28 -0.88 -17.02 -10.01
N ILE A 29 -2.18 -16.76 -10.14
CA ILE A 29 -3.22 -17.79 -10.14
C ILE A 29 -4.31 -17.46 -11.17
N GLU A 30 -5.09 -18.48 -11.50
CA GLU A 30 -6.41 -18.30 -12.12
C GLU A 30 -7.49 -18.46 -11.05
N GLN A 31 -8.54 -17.65 -11.15
CA GLN A 31 -9.67 -17.68 -10.24
C GLN A 31 -10.98 -17.47 -11.01
N HIS A 32 -11.98 -18.26 -10.63
CA HIS A 32 -13.34 -18.16 -11.13
C HIS A 32 -14.26 -17.66 -10.02
N ALA A 33 -15.22 -16.81 -10.36
CA ALA A 33 -16.35 -16.54 -9.48
C ALA A 33 -17.62 -16.25 -10.27
N ARG A 34 -18.74 -16.68 -9.68
CA ARG A 34 -20.07 -16.50 -10.24
C ARG A 34 -20.98 -15.83 -9.22
N HIS A 35 -21.62 -14.76 -9.64
CA HIS A 35 -22.69 -14.09 -8.91
C HIS A 35 -24.03 -14.43 -9.55
N LYS A 36 -24.87 -15.18 -8.84
CA LYS A 36 -26.25 -15.49 -9.26
C LYS A 36 -27.21 -15.18 -8.12
N LYS A 37 -28.12 -14.23 -8.33
CA LYS A 37 -29.21 -13.92 -7.40
C LYS A 37 -30.54 -13.90 -8.14
N GLN A 38 -31.42 -14.81 -7.77
CA GLN A 38 -32.81 -14.83 -8.23
C GLN A 38 -33.68 -14.27 -7.10
N SER A 39 -33.89 -12.95 -7.08
CA SER A 39 -35.02 -12.36 -6.35
C SER A 39 -36.25 -12.37 -7.24
N GLY A 40 -37.47 -12.26 -6.69
CA GLY A 40 -38.74 -12.26 -7.45
C GLY A 40 -38.94 -11.11 -8.47
N GLY A 41 -37.88 -10.36 -8.83
CA GLY A 41 -37.84 -9.31 -9.84
C GLY A 41 -36.71 -9.57 -10.85
N HIS A 42 -36.04 -8.53 -11.37
CA HIS A 42 -34.88 -8.70 -12.26
C HIS A 42 -33.79 -9.54 -11.58
N GLY A 43 -33.41 -10.65 -12.22
CA GLY A 43 -32.31 -11.49 -11.75
C GLY A 43 -30.97 -10.78 -11.89
N GLN A 44 -29.97 -11.28 -11.16
CA GLN A 44 -28.58 -10.88 -11.33
C GLN A 44 -27.74 -12.08 -11.72
N PHE A 45 -26.97 -11.93 -12.79
CA PHE A 45 -26.06 -12.94 -13.30
C PHE A 45 -24.76 -12.33 -13.81
N GLY A 46 -23.64 -12.74 -13.23
CA GLY A 46 -22.30 -12.44 -13.73
C GLY A 46 -21.37 -13.61 -13.43
N ASP A 47 -20.56 -13.99 -14.40
CA ASP A 47 -19.58 -15.06 -14.25
C ASP A 47 -18.28 -14.62 -14.91
N VAL A 48 -17.17 -14.68 -14.16
CA VAL A 48 -15.86 -14.20 -14.59
C VAL A 48 -14.78 -15.21 -14.26
N HIS A 49 -13.89 -15.42 -15.21
CA HIS A 49 -12.63 -16.14 -15.05
C HIS A 49 -11.49 -15.15 -15.25
N ILE A 50 -10.73 -14.93 -14.18
CA ILE A 50 -9.65 -13.96 -14.15
C ILE A 50 -8.33 -14.62 -13.79
N GLU A 51 -7.25 -14.13 -14.41
CA GLU A 51 -5.88 -14.44 -14.04
C GLU A 51 -5.36 -13.26 -13.22
N ILE A 52 -4.88 -13.52 -12.01
CA ILE A 52 -4.34 -12.51 -11.10
C ILE A 52 -2.84 -12.76 -10.98
N GLY A 53 -2.01 -11.79 -11.36
CA GLY A 53 -0.55 -11.93 -11.40
C GLY A 53 0.19 -10.74 -10.80
N PRO A 54 1.42 -10.95 -10.28
CA PRO A 54 2.25 -9.87 -9.77
C PRO A 54 2.82 -9.02 -10.91
N ARG A 55 3.06 -7.73 -10.64
CA ARG A 55 3.82 -6.82 -11.50
C ARG A 55 5.10 -6.35 -10.81
N PRO A 56 6.09 -5.84 -11.57
CA PRO A 56 7.27 -5.19 -11.00
C PRO A 56 6.88 -4.09 -10.01
N ARG A 57 7.72 -3.85 -9.01
CA ARG A 57 7.48 -2.80 -8.01
C ARG A 57 7.35 -1.44 -8.68
N GLY A 58 6.31 -0.69 -8.30
CA GLY A 58 6.01 0.62 -8.86
C GLY A 58 5.31 0.60 -10.21
N ALA A 59 4.99 -0.57 -10.78
CA ALA A 59 4.25 -0.66 -12.03
C ALA A 59 2.77 -0.27 -11.86
N GLY A 60 2.21 -0.36 -10.65
CA GLY A 60 0.81 -0.08 -10.36
C GLY A 60 -0.13 -1.18 -10.83
N PHE A 61 -1.40 -0.85 -11.00
CA PHE A 61 -2.43 -1.78 -11.45
C PHE A 61 -2.55 -1.81 -12.98
N GLU A 62 -2.75 -2.99 -13.54
CA GLU A 62 -3.08 -3.18 -14.95
C GLU A 62 -4.25 -4.14 -15.11
N PHE A 63 -5.24 -3.75 -15.91
CA PHE A 63 -6.35 -4.59 -16.32
C PHE A 63 -6.25 -4.90 -17.81
N SER A 64 -6.48 -6.16 -18.19
CA SER A 64 -6.54 -6.58 -19.58
C SER A 64 -7.68 -7.57 -19.83
N SER A 65 -8.09 -7.71 -21.09
CA SER A 65 -9.08 -8.70 -21.48
C SER A 65 -8.60 -9.51 -22.67
N ARG A 66 -8.69 -10.84 -22.56
CA ARG A 66 -8.41 -11.83 -23.62
C ARG A 66 -9.67 -12.64 -23.98
N VAL A 67 -10.86 -12.17 -23.62
CA VAL A 67 -12.13 -12.86 -23.88
C VAL A 67 -12.35 -13.07 -25.38
N VAL A 68 -12.59 -14.31 -25.77
CA VAL A 68 -12.90 -14.71 -27.17
C VAL A 68 -14.36 -15.15 -27.27
N GLY A 69 -14.97 -15.00 -28.46
CA GLY A 69 -16.29 -15.57 -28.74
C GLY A 69 -17.48 -14.86 -28.07
N GLY A 70 -17.25 -13.76 -27.34
CA GLY A 70 -18.32 -12.98 -26.71
C GLY A 70 -18.94 -13.63 -25.47
N SER A 71 -18.23 -14.57 -24.82
CA SER A 71 -18.69 -15.21 -23.58
C SER A 71 -19.01 -14.19 -22.49
N VAL A 72 -18.22 -13.11 -22.42
CA VAL A 72 -18.54 -11.84 -21.76
C VAL A 72 -18.78 -10.74 -22.81
N PRO A 73 -19.98 -10.13 -22.86
CA PRO A 73 -20.25 -9.00 -23.75
C PRO A 73 -19.30 -7.83 -23.50
N ARG A 74 -18.78 -7.21 -24.57
CA ARG A 74 -17.78 -6.13 -24.48
C ARG A 74 -18.21 -4.96 -23.60
N GLN A 75 -19.51 -4.67 -23.54
CA GLN A 75 -20.08 -3.61 -22.70
C GLN A 75 -19.87 -3.85 -21.20
N TYR A 76 -19.72 -5.10 -20.75
CA TYR A 76 -19.53 -5.44 -19.34
C TYR A 76 -18.06 -5.56 -18.91
N ILE A 77 -17.11 -5.52 -19.86
CA ILE A 77 -15.68 -5.57 -19.53
C ILE A 77 -15.26 -4.41 -18.61
N PRO A 78 -15.65 -3.15 -18.85
CA PRO A 78 -15.36 -2.04 -17.93
C PRO A 78 -15.98 -2.22 -16.54
N SER A 79 -17.10 -2.94 -16.45
CA SER A 79 -17.73 -3.29 -15.18
C SER A 79 -16.94 -4.34 -14.41
N VAL A 80 -16.33 -5.31 -15.09
CA VAL A 80 -15.39 -6.23 -14.44
C VAL A 80 -14.18 -5.46 -13.89
N GLU A 81 -13.57 -4.59 -14.70
CA GLU A 81 -12.45 -3.73 -14.28
C GLU A 81 -12.82 -2.88 -13.06
N THR A 82 -13.98 -2.23 -13.08
CA THR A 82 -14.48 -1.43 -11.95
C THR A 82 -14.63 -2.28 -10.68
N GLY A 83 -15.11 -3.52 -10.81
CA GLY A 83 -15.19 -4.47 -9.70
C GLY A 83 -13.82 -4.81 -9.13
N VAL A 84 -12.83 -5.07 -10.00
CA VAL A 84 -11.44 -5.32 -9.61
C VAL A 84 -10.84 -4.11 -8.91
N THR A 85 -10.91 -2.92 -9.51
CA THR A 85 -10.34 -1.68 -8.94
C THR A 85 -10.89 -1.38 -7.55
N ARG A 86 -12.20 -1.55 -7.34
CA ARG A 86 -12.82 -1.39 -6.01
C ARG A 86 -12.28 -2.37 -4.97
N TYR A 87 -11.91 -3.58 -5.37
CA TYR A 87 -11.30 -4.53 -4.46
C TYR A 87 -9.88 -4.09 -4.03
N LEU A 88 -9.14 -3.43 -4.93
CA LEU A 88 -7.76 -3.03 -4.67
C LEU A 88 -7.62 -2.00 -3.53
N ASP A 89 -8.69 -1.29 -3.17
CA ASP A 89 -8.68 -0.38 -2.02
C ASP A 89 -8.41 -1.11 -0.68
N ARG A 90 -8.78 -2.39 -0.60
CA ARG A 90 -8.61 -3.21 0.59
C ARG A 90 -8.44 -4.70 0.24
N GLY A 91 -7.20 -5.15 0.19
CA GLY A 91 -6.87 -6.55 -0.03
C GLY A 91 -6.93 -7.41 1.24
N PRO A 92 -6.50 -8.69 1.14
CA PRO A 92 -6.54 -9.65 2.25
C PRO A 92 -5.81 -9.23 3.52
N LEU A 93 -4.74 -8.44 3.44
CA LEU A 93 -4.01 -7.98 4.63
C LEU A 93 -4.62 -6.70 5.22
N GLY A 94 -5.67 -6.15 4.59
CA GLY A 94 -6.38 -4.96 5.04
C GLY A 94 -5.76 -3.64 4.56
N PHE A 95 -4.85 -3.70 3.58
CA PHE A 95 -4.17 -2.56 2.98
C PHE A 95 -4.53 -2.42 1.49
N PRO A 96 -4.28 -1.25 0.88
CA PRO A 96 -4.44 -1.08 -0.55
C PRO A 96 -3.45 -1.97 -1.32
N VAL A 97 -3.97 -2.68 -2.31
CA VAL A 97 -3.22 -3.59 -3.19
C VAL A 97 -2.57 -2.80 -4.32
N VAL A 98 -1.28 -3.05 -4.57
CA VAL A 98 -0.51 -2.40 -5.65
C VAL A 98 0.30 -3.41 -6.44
N ASP A 99 0.74 -3.02 -7.64
CA ASP A 99 1.63 -3.80 -8.51
C ASP A 99 1.07 -5.19 -8.83
N VAL A 100 -0.17 -5.22 -9.31
CA VAL A 100 -0.88 -6.43 -9.73
C VAL A 100 -1.46 -6.25 -11.13
N ALA A 101 -1.49 -7.33 -11.90
CA ALA A 101 -2.16 -7.43 -13.18
C ALA A 101 -3.38 -8.35 -13.03
N VAL A 102 -4.50 -7.96 -13.62
CA VAL A 102 -5.70 -8.81 -13.69
C VAL A 102 -6.13 -8.94 -15.15
N CYS A 103 -6.19 -10.17 -15.64
CA CYS A 103 -6.63 -10.47 -17.00
C CYS A 103 -7.96 -11.22 -16.98
N LEU A 104 -9.02 -10.62 -17.53
CA LEU A 104 -10.27 -11.32 -17.80
C LEU A 104 -10.10 -12.16 -19.07
N PHE A 105 -10.10 -13.49 -18.93
CA PHE A 105 -9.88 -14.39 -20.07
C PHE A 105 -11.12 -15.19 -20.48
N ASP A 106 -12.06 -15.42 -19.57
CA ASP A 106 -13.34 -16.08 -19.88
C ASP A 106 -14.44 -15.65 -18.90
N GLY A 107 -15.66 -16.12 -19.12
CA GLY A 107 -16.82 -15.84 -18.30
C GLY A 107 -18.11 -16.32 -18.96
N GLN A 108 -19.23 -16.00 -18.32
CA GLN A 108 -20.55 -16.28 -18.89
C GLN A 108 -21.48 -15.11 -18.60
N HIS A 109 -22.44 -14.90 -19.50
CA HIS A 109 -23.52 -13.96 -19.31
C HIS A 109 -24.87 -14.68 -19.48
N HIS A 110 -25.92 -14.03 -19.01
CA HIS A 110 -27.29 -14.44 -19.23
C HIS A 110 -28.04 -13.27 -19.87
N ALA A 111 -28.79 -13.55 -20.93
CA ALA A 111 -29.37 -12.50 -21.78
C ALA A 111 -30.28 -11.50 -21.04
N VAL A 112 -30.97 -11.95 -19.99
CA VAL A 112 -31.92 -11.12 -19.22
C VAL A 112 -31.34 -10.67 -17.88
N ASP A 113 -30.80 -11.63 -17.12
CA ASP A 113 -30.29 -11.39 -15.76
C ASP A 113 -28.89 -10.73 -15.66
N SER A 114 -28.14 -10.59 -16.76
CA SER A 114 -26.83 -9.92 -16.71
C SER A 114 -26.92 -8.41 -16.63
N SER A 115 -26.09 -7.82 -15.77
CA SER A 115 -26.01 -6.38 -15.54
C SER A 115 -24.62 -5.96 -15.10
N ASP A 116 -24.30 -4.66 -15.22
CA ASP A 116 -23.04 -4.08 -14.76
C ASP A 116 -22.73 -4.40 -13.30
N MET A 117 -23.73 -4.27 -12.44
CA MET A 117 -23.61 -4.58 -11.02
C MET A 117 -23.32 -6.06 -10.77
N ALA A 118 -23.88 -6.97 -11.57
CA ALA A 118 -23.64 -8.39 -11.43
C ALA A 118 -22.18 -8.74 -11.79
N PHE A 119 -21.63 -8.18 -12.87
CA PHE A 119 -20.23 -8.38 -13.25
C PHE A 119 -19.25 -7.72 -12.28
N GLN A 120 -19.55 -6.52 -11.77
CA GLN A 120 -18.76 -5.88 -10.70
C GLN A 120 -18.70 -6.77 -9.45
N THR A 121 -19.83 -7.34 -9.06
CA THR A 121 -19.93 -8.20 -7.87
C THR A 121 -19.19 -9.52 -8.08
N ALA A 122 -19.32 -10.13 -9.26
CA ALA A 122 -18.57 -11.35 -9.61
C ALA A 122 -17.06 -11.10 -9.61
N ALA A 123 -16.59 -9.98 -10.16
CA ALA A 123 -15.18 -9.59 -10.15
C ALA A 123 -14.64 -9.38 -8.73
N GLN A 124 -15.38 -8.70 -7.86
CA GLN A 124 -15.02 -8.54 -6.45
C GLN A 124 -14.96 -9.88 -5.72
N ALA A 125 -15.90 -10.79 -6.01
CA ALA A 125 -15.89 -12.14 -5.44
C ALA A 125 -14.65 -12.93 -5.91
N ALA A 126 -14.32 -12.87 -7.20
CA ALA A 126 -13.13 -13.51 -7.75
C ALA A 126 -11.86 -12.97 -7.09
N MET A 127 -11.72 -11.64 -6.94
CA MET A 127 -10.57 -11.06 -6.25
C MET A 127 -10.50 -11.47 -4.78
N ARG A 128 -11.63 -11.47 -4.06
CA ARG A 128 -11.72 -11.86 -2.64
C ARG A 128 -11.33 -13.31 -2.40
N GLU A 129 -11.70 -14.21 -3.31
CA GLU A 129 -11.37 -15.63 -3.22
C GLU A 129 -9.96 -15.95 -3.76
N GLY A 130 -9.50 -15.17 -4.74
CA GLY A 130 -8.23 -15.38 -5.43
C GLY A 130 -7.03 -14.80 -4.67
N MET A 131 -7.10 -13.53 -4.26
CA MET A 131 -5.97 -12.81 -3.67
C MET A 131 -5.31 -13.51 -2.46
N PRO A 132 -6.06 -14.14 -1.52
CA PRO A 132 -5.43 -14.92 -0.44
C PRO A 132 -4.55 -16.07 -0.93
N LYS A 133 -4.84 -16.64 -2.11
CA LYS A 133 -4.10 -17.76 -2.71
C LYS A 133 -2.87 -17.31 -3.51
N CYS A 134 -2.72 -16.00 -3.72
CA CYS A 134 -1.61 -15.41 -4.47
C CYS A 134 -0.34 -15.17 -3.63
N ASN A 135 -0.28 -15.68 -2.40
CA ASN A 135 0.79 -15.41 -1.44
C ASN A 135 0.95 -13.89 -1.21
N PRO A 136 -0.04 -13.24 -0.57
CA PRO A 136 -0.01 -11.80 -0.35
C PRO A 136 1.09 -11.42 0.65
N VAL A 137 1.72 -10.28 0.41
CA VAL A 137 2.81 -9.75 1.25
C VAL A 137 2.62 -8.26 1.50
N LEU A 138 3.09 -7.83 2.67
CA LEU A 138 3.03 -6.46 3.10
C LEU A 138 4.21 -5.67 2.50
N LEU A 139 3.95 -4.43 2.14
CA LEU A 139 4.94 -3.48 1.67
C LEU A 139 5.00 -2.28 2.60
N GLU A 140 6.21 -1.94 3.02
CA GLU A 140 6.49 -0.71 3.75
C GLU A 140 7.06 0.37 2.82
N PRO A 141 6.69 1.64 3.03
CA PRO A 141 7.30 2.76 2.31
C PRO A 141 8.69 3.07 2.86
N ILE A 142 9.67 3.08 1.96
CA ILE A 142 11.03 3.51 2.21
C ILE A 142 11.18 4.95 1.73
N CYS A 143 11.77 5.77 2.60
CA CYS A 143 12.07 7.16 2.32
C CYS A 143 13.57 7.32 2.03
N LYS A 144 13.89 8.12 1.01
CA LYS A 144 15.22 8.70 0.86
C LYS A 144 15.34 9.87 1.81
N VAL A 145 16.32 9.81 2.71
CA VAL A 145 16.54 10.76 3.79
C VAL A 145 17.91 11.41 3.62
N GLU A 146 17.94 12.73 3.77
CA GLU A 146 19.14 13.55 3.80
C GLU A 146 19.23 14.19 5.18
N ILE A 147 20.26 13.81 5.95
CA ILE A 147 20.47 14.27 7.33
C ILE A 147 21.64 15.22 7.35
N ASP A 148 21.39 16.48 7.71
CA ASP A 148 22.43 17.49 7.85
C ASP A 148 22.88 17.57 9.31
N SER A 149 24.18 17.44 9.56
CA SER A 149 24.74 17.57 10.92
C SER A 149 26.18 18.08 10.89
N PRO A 150 26.70 18.66 12.00
CA PRO A 150 28.12 18.98 12.09
C PRO A 150 28.97 17.72 11.94
N SER A 151 30.07 17.77 11.18
CA SER A 151 30.87 16.59 10.80
C SER A 151 31.41 15.80 11.99
N ALA A 152 31.57 16.46 13.15
CA ALA A 152 31.93 15.81 14.42
C ALA A 152 30.91 14.77 14.92
N HIS A 153 29.67 14.81 14.42
CA HIS A 153 28.56 13.94 14.81
C HIS A 153 28.21 12.89 13.75
N THR A 154 28.83 12.91 12.57
CA THR A 154 28.48 12.04 11.42
C THR A 154 28.51 10.56 11.78
N SER A 155 29.53 10.10 12.52
CA SER A 155 29.63 8.70 12.95
C SER A 155 28.47 8.27 13.84
N LYS A 156 27.98 9.17 14.69
CA LYS A 156 26.85 8.92 15.58
C LYS A 156 25.51 9.00 14.83
N VAL A 157 25.38 9.89 13.84
CA VAL A 157 24.21 9.90 12.93
C VAL A 157 24.10 8.58 12.19
N ASN A 158 25.22 8.02 11.72
CA ASN A 158 25.24 6.71 11.08
C ASN A 158 24.77 5.58 12.00
N GLN A 159 25.02 5.68 13.31
CA GLN A 159 24.51 4.73 14.30
C GLN A 159 22.99 4.84 14.47
N ILE A 160 22.43 6.06 14.49
CA ILE A 160 20.98 6.30 14.54
C ILE A 160 20.30 5.64 13.32
N VAL A 161 20.84 5.89 12.11
CA VAL A 161 20.30 5.30 10.87
C VAL A 161 20.31 3.78 10.94
N SER A 162 21.44 3.19 11.30
CA SER A 162 21.59 1.73 11.41
C SER A 162 20.65 1.13 12.47
N GLY A 163 20.44 1.82 13.59
CA GLY A 163 19.52 1.40 14.64
C GLY A 163 18.05 1.42 14.22
N ARG A 164 17.72 2.18 13.17
CA ARG A 164 16.37 2.38 12.64
C ARG A 164 16.11 1.57 11.36
N ARG A 165 16.74 0.39 11.23
CA ARG A 165 16.70 -0.46 10.02
C ARG A 165 17.08 0.28 8.73
N GLY A 166 17.80 1.40 8.87
CA GLY A 166 18.17 2.26 7.76
C GLY A 166 19.38 1.73 7.00
N GLN A 167 19.37 1.93 5.69
CA GLN A 167 20.51 1.66 4.83
C GLN A 167 21.26 2.95 4.54
N LEU A 168 22.52 3.02 4.97
CA LEU A 168 23.40 4.14 4.62
C LEU A 168 23.81 4.05 3.15
N LEU A 169 23.69 5.17 2.44
CA LEU A 169 24.12 5.31 1.04
C LEU A 169 25.47 6.03 0.93
N GLY A 170 25.82 6.83 1.93
CA GLY A 170 27.05 7.60 1.97
C GLY A 170 26.86 8.92 2.72
N PHE A 171 27.87 9.78 2.68
CA PHE A 171 27.79 11.15 3.17
C PHE A 171 28.79 12.02 2.41
N ASP A 172 28.45 13.30 2.29
CA ASP A 172 29.29 14.30 1.63
C ASP A 172 29.35 15.57 2.46
N ALA A 173 30.40 16.38 2.27
CA ALA A 173 30.48 17.69 2.90
C ALA A 173 29.37 18.61 2.39
N LYS A 174 28.67 19.27 3.31
CA LYS A 174 27.54 20.15 2.96
C LYS A 174 28.04 21.43 2.30
N THR A 175 27.59 21.65 1.06
CA THR A 175 28.00 22.81 0.27
C THR A 175 27.63 24.12 0.97
N GLY A 176 28.62 24.99 1.16
CA GLY A 176 28.45 26.30 1.80
C GLY A 176 28.40 26.29 3.34
N TRP A 177 28.59 25.13 3.98
CA TRP A 177 28.53 24.96 5.43
C TRP A 177 29.83 24.30 5.94
N PRO A 178 30.87 25.09 6.27
CA PRO A 178 32.14 24.52 6.74
C PRO A 178 31.96 23.66 8.00
N GLY A 179 32.49 22.43 7.98
CA GLY A 179 32.40 21.50 9.10
C GLY A 179 31.03 20.84 9.27
N TRP A 180 30.23 20.77 8.21
CA TRP A 180 28.96 20.05 8.15
C TRP A 180 28.98 18.97 7.08
N ASP A 181 28.31 17.86 7.38
CA ASP A 181 28.10 16.76 6.45
C ASP A 181 26.59 16.57 6.21
N THR A 182 26.27 16.09 5.02
CA THR A 182 24.95 15.57 4.65
C THR A 182 25.06 14.05 4.51
N VAL A 183 24.38 13.31 5.37
CA VAL A 183 24.29 11.84 5.32
C VAL A 183 23.09 11.44 4.46
N HIS A 184 23.32 10.57 3.49
CA HIS A 184 22.30 10.01 2.61
C HIS A 184 21.94 8.60 3.08
N ALA A 185 20.65 8.34 3.28
CA ALA A 185 20.17 7.05 3.75
C ALA A 185 18.79 6.70 3.19
N HIS A 186 18.47 5.41 3.16
CA HIS A 186 17.11 4.91 3.07
C HIS A 186 16.63 4.54 4.47
N LEU A 187 15.45 5.03 4.87
CA LEU A 187 14.81 4.64 6.13
C LEU A 187 13.34 4.27 5.89
N PRO A 188 12.82 3.24 6.58
CA PRO A 188 11.40 2.98 6.63
C PRO A 188 10.64 4.17 7.22
N GLN A 189 9.51 4.55 6.62
CA GLN A 189 8.72 5.68 7.12
C GLN A 189 8.21 5.47 8.55
N SER A 190 8.02 4.21 8.96
CA SER A 190 7.67 3.81 10.33
C SER A 190 8.70 4.24 11.37
N GLU A 191 9.96 4.41 10.97
CA GLU A 191 11.08 4.76 11.84
C GLU A 191 11.36 6.28 11.87
N MET A 192 10.55 7.09 11.18
CA MET A 192 10.81 8.53 10.99
C MET A 192 10.24 9.43 12.10
N ALA A 193 9.23 8.98 12.84
CA ALA A 193 8.43 9.83 13.72
C ALA A 193 9.29 10.57 14.78
N ASP A 194 10.20 9.85 15.41
CA ASP A 194 11.05 10.39 16.49
C ASP A 194 12.48 10.70 16.04
N LEU A 195 12.78 10.55 14.75
CA LEU A 195 14.12 10.78 14.21
C LEU A 195 14.64 12.19 14.55
N ILE A 196 13.76 13.20 14.49
CA ILE A 196 14.15 14.59 14.76
C ILE A 196 14.53 14.81 16.23
N ILE A 197 13.89 14.08 17.15
CA ILE A 197 14.13 14.19 18.60
C ILE A 197 15.52 13.65 18.91
N GLU A 198 15.80 12.45 18.42
CA GLU A 198 17.08 11.77 18.62
C GLU A 198 18.23 12.55 17.96
N LEU A 199 18.04 13.00 16.71
CA LEU A 199 19.03 13.76 15.97
C LEU A 199 19.39 15.06 16.71
N ARG A 200 18.39 15.81 17.19
CA ARG A 200 18.62 17.06 17.91
C ARG A 200 19.28 16.84 19.26
N SER A 201 18.88 15.80 20.00
CA SER A 201 19.55 15.43 21.25
C SER A 201 21.05 15.18 21.02
N LEU A 202 21.37 14.44 19.96
CA LEU A 202 22.73 14.05 19.61
C LEU A 202 23.60 15.22 19.12
N THR A 203 23.01 16.16 18.40
CA THR A 203 23.70 17.27 17.72
C THR A 203 23.56 18.60 18.45
N GLN A 204 23.17 18.59 19.72
CA GLN A 204 22.93 19.80 20.53
C GLN A 204 21.94 20.77 19.87
N GLY A 205 20.91 20.22 19.23
CA GLY A 205 19.80 20.94 18.60
C GLY A 205 20.03 21.37 17.15
N THR A 206 21.22 21.16 16.60
CA THR A 206 21.63 21.73 15.30
C THR A 206 21.29 20.85 14.10
N GLY A 207 21.22 19.53 14.27
CA GLY A 207 20.92 18.58 13.21
C GLY A 207 19.49 18.69 12.70
N THR A 208 19.31 18.46 11.40
CA THR A 208 18.01 18.45 10.73
C THR A 208 18.01 17.39 9.63
N PHE A 209 16.83 17.06 9.11
CA PHE A 209 16.73 16.18 7.95
C PHE A 209 15.61 16.59 7.01
N ARG A 210 15.70 16.11 5.78
CA ARG A 210 14.65 16.14 4.78
C ARG A 210 14.44 14.73 4.27
N TYR A 211 13.22 14.42 3.84
CA TYR A 211 12.94 13.11 3.28
C TYR A 211 11.90 13.20 2.17
N ALA A 212 11.97 12.25 1.25
CA ALA A 212 10.97 12.01 0.23
C ALA A 212 10.71 10.50 0.13
N PHE A 213 9.50 10.12 -0.29
CA PHE A 213 9.21 8.74 -0.66
C PHE A 213 10.16 8.31 -1.80
N ASP A 214 10.73 7.12 -1.69
CA ASP A 214 11.61 6.54 -2.70
C ASP A 214 10.95 5.32 -3.36
N HIS A 215 10.69 4.26 -2.59
CA HIS A 215 10.07 3.03 -3.09
C HIS A 215 9.31 2.25 -2.00
N LEU A 216 8.58 1.22 -2.44
CA LEU A 216 7.97 0.23 -1.56
C LEU A 216 8.88 -0.99 -1.45
N GLN A 217 9.10 -1.47 -0.23
CA GLN A 217 9.89 -2.66 0.07
C GLN A 217 9.04 -3.71 0.77
N GLU A 218 9.27 -4.99 0.49
CA GLU A 218 8.59 -6.07 1.20
C GLU A 218 8.98 -6.08 2.68
N LEU A 219 7.96 -6.09 3.54
CA LEU A 219 8.09 -6.26 4.98
C LEU A 219 7.64 -7.69 5.34
N GLY A 220 8.49 -8.41 6.07
CA GLY A 220 8.25 -9.81 6.45
C GLY A 220 8.46 -10.07 7.94
N GLY A 221 8.21 -11.31 8.35
CA GLY A 221 8.45 -11.77 9.72
C GLY A 221 7.60 -11.04 10.77
N ARG A 222 8.16 -10.92 11.97
CA ARG A 222 7.46 -10.42 13.17
C ARG A 222 6.94 -8.99 13.01
N GLU A 223 7.64 -8.16 12.26
CA GLU A 223 7.28 -6.76 12.03
C GLU A 223 6.02 -6.66 11.15
N ALA A 224 5.96 -7.46 10.07
CA ALA A 224 4.78 -7.54 9.23
C ALA A 224 3.56 -8.06 10.01
N GLU A 225 3.74 -9.13 10.80
CA GLU A 225 2.67 -9.69 11.64
C GLU A 225 2.11 -8.67 12.62
N ALA A 226 2.97 -7.89 13.27
CA ALA A 226 2.55 -6.83 14.19
C ALA A 226 1.70 -5.76 13.48
N VAL A 227 2.12 -5.30 12.30
CA VAL A 227 1.39 -4.31 11.50
C VAL A 227 0.04 -4.85 11.04
N ILE A 228 -0.01 -6.10 10.59
CA ILE A 228 -1.25 -6.76 10.13
C ILE A 228 -2.23 -6.89 11.30
N ASN A 229 -1.78 -7.37 12.46
CA ASN A 229 -2.63 -7.52 13.64
C ASN A 229 -3.19 -6.18 14.11
N GLN A 230 -2.35 -5.15 14.21
CA GLN A 230 -2.79 -3.80 14.57
C GLN A 230 -3.85 -3.26 13.60
N ARG A 231 -3.68 -3.53 12.30
CA ARG A 231 -4.65 -3.12 11.26
C ARG A 231 -5.98 -3.85 11.42
N GLN A 232 -5.96 -5.14 11.73
CA GLN A 232 -7.18 -5.92 11.97
C GLN A 232 -7.93 -5.45 13.21
N GLU A 233 -7.22 -5.19 14.32
CA GLU A 233 -7.81 -4.65 15.55
C GLU A 233 -8.45 -3.28 15.31
N ALA A 234 -7.75 -2.37 14.61
CA ALA A 234 -8.28 -1.06 14.26
C ALA A 234 -9.53 -1.14 13.36
N GLN A 235 -9.64 -2.19 12.53
CA GLN A 235 -10.81 -2.44 11.70
C GLN A 235 -11.98 -3.06 12.47
N ALA A 236 -11.70 -3.89 13.48
CA ALA A 236 -12.74 -4.47 14.32
C ALA A 236 -13.35 -3.44 15.29
N ALA A 237 -12.57 -2.41 15.66
CA ALA A 237 -13.00 -1.34 16.54
C ALA A 237 -13.75 -0.19 15.84
N ALA A 238 -13.73 -0.14 14.50
CA ALA A 238 -14.36 0.90 13.68
C ALA A 238 -15.72 0.46 13.15
#